data_AF-A0A2G6MYP7-F1
#
_entry.id   AF-A0A2G6MYP7-F1
#
_cell.length_a   1.000
_cell.length_b   1.000
_cell.length_c   1.000
_cell.angle_alpha   90.00
_cell.angle_beta   90.00
_cell.angle_gamma   90.00
#
_symmetry.space_group_name_H-M   'P 1'
#
loop_
_entity.id
_entity.type
_entity.pdbx_description
1 polymer ?
#
loop_
_entity_poly.entity_id
_entity_poly.type
_entity_poly.pdbx_seq_one_letter_code
_entity_poly.pdbx_strand_id
1 'polypeptide(L)'
;MARNQKTKAYIILTSLLLLAAVAIHFSAESHVTPKQLHLVETFSHLDGYKTLQIETLTPEIHDFLALDDYVSITYQGKEGPITLYIGYYFSSDKISAAHSPLVCFPGQGWKIDFPEKKILHSGKHIITYEEFIAGLLERKELVMYWYQAYDTTTPVVYKNKIKVLLNKLTNGKQEHAFVRVTIPLNNITREEARRQGHLFIKAFYPRLLEYVKAD
;
A
#
# COMPACT_ATOMS: atom_id res chain seq x y z
N MET A 1 3.23 4.61 -50.77
CA MET A 1 3.59 5.12 -49.43
C MET A 1 3.14 4.24 -48.26
N ALA A 2 1.93 3.67 -48.24
CA ALA A 2 1.39 2.89 -47.10
C ALA A 2 2.18 1.60 -46.72
N ARG A 3 2.78 0.88 -47.67
CA ARG A 3 3.55 -0.35 -47.40
C ARG A 3 4.80 -0.10 -46.54
N ASN A 4 5.48 1.02 -46.75
CA ASN A 4 6.69 1.39 -46.01
C ASN A 4 6.37 1.79 -44.56
N GLN A 5 5.18 2.33 -44.31
CA GLN A 5 4.71 2.69 -42.97
C GLN A 5 4.35 1.44 -42.14
N LYS A 6 3.75 0.42 -42.77
CA LYS A 6 3.50 -0.88 -42.12
C LYS A 6 4.81 -1.60 -41.78
N THR A 7 5.78 -1.63 -42.69
CA THR A 7 7.10 -2.22 -42.43
C THR A 7 7.82 -1.53 -41.26
N LYS A 8 7.81 -0.20 -41.21
CA LYS A 8 8.36 0.55 -40.06
C LYS A 8 7.64 0.23 -38.75
N ALA A 9 6.32 0.15 -38.77
CA ALA A 9 5.54 -0.21 -37.58
C ALA A 9 5.88 -1.63 -37.08
N TYR A 10 6.04 -2.60 -37.97
CA TYR A 10 6.44 -3.96 -37.59
C TYR A 10 7.86 -3.99 -37.00
N ILE A 11 8.82 -3.27 -37.59
CA ILE A 11 10.20 -3.19 -37.06
C ILE A 11 10.22 -2.55 -35.68
N ILE A 12 9.45 -1.48 -35.45
CA ILE A 12 9.35 -0.83 -34.14
C ILE A 12 8.75 -1.81 -33.12
N LEU A 13 7.67 -2.49 -33.48
CA LEU A 13 7.00 -3.46 -32.60
C LEU A 13 7.92 -4.64 -32.25
N THR A 14 8.59 -5.24 -33.23
CA THR A 14 9.52 -6.35 -32.98
C THR A 14 10.73 -5.89 -32.16
N SER A 15 11.25 -4.69 -32.41
CA SER A 15 12.33 -4.12 -31.60
C SER A 15 11.90 -3.91 -30.15
N LEU A 16 10.70 -3.38 -29.92
CA LEU A 16 10.14 -3.23 -28.56
C LEU A 16 9.93 -4.57 -27.86
N LEU A 17 9.44 -5.58 -28.58
CA LEU A 17 9.26 -6.93 -28.04
C LEU A 17 10.59 -7.62 -27.71
N LEU A 18 11.60 -7.48 -28.58
CA LEU A 18 12.96 -7.97 -28.31
C LEU A 18 13.59 -7.26 -27.11
N LEU A 19 13.46 -5.93 -27.04
CA LEU A 19 13.96 -5.16 -25.90
C LEU A 19 13.27 -5.59 -24.59
N ALA A 20 11.95 -5.81 -24.63
CA ALA A 20 11.20 -6.32 -23.48
C ALA A 20 11.65 -7.74 -23.10
N ALA A 21 11.85 -8.64 -24.06
CA ALA A 21 12.30 -10.00 -23.81
C ALA A 21 13.71 -10.04 -23.21
N VAL A 22 14.64 -9.23 -23.73
CA VAL A 22 15.99 -9.08 -23.17
C VAL A 22 15.91 -8.47 -21.77
N ALA A 23 15.12 -7.41 -21.57
CA ALA A 23 14.94 -6.81 -20.25
C ALA A 23 14.37 -7.81 -19.23
N ILE A 24 13.44 -8.68 -19.62
CA ILE A 24 12.90 -9.75 -18.77
C ILE A 24 13.96 -10.82 -18.49
N HIS A 25 14.72 -11.25 -19.51
CA HIS A 25 15.74 -12.29 -19.37
C HIS A 25 16.90 -11.85 -18.48
N PHE A 26 17.28 -10.56 -18.55
CA PHE A 26 18.30 -9.95 -17.70
C PHE A 26 17.73 -9.30 -16.45
N SER A 27 16.40 -9.34 -16.22
CA SER A 27 15.83 -8.90 -14.95
C SER A 27 16.33 -9.85 -13.89
N ALA A 28 17.14 -9.34 -12.97
CA ALA A 28 17.66 -10.10 -11.86
C ALA A 28 16.54 -10.85 -11.13
N GLU A 29 16.84 -12.08 -10.72
CA GLU A 29 16.01 -12.80 -9.77
C GLU A 29 15.70 -11.89 -8.59
N SER A 30 14.48 -12.02 -8.07
CA SER A 30 14.05 -11.22 -6.94
C SER A 30 14.84 -11.63 -5.69
N HIS A 31 15.95 -10.93 -5.44
CA HIS A 31 16.72 -11.07 -4.22
C HIS A 31 15.95 -10.45 -3.06
N VAL A 32 15.42 -11.30 -2.19
CA VAL A 32 14.79 -10.90 -0.93
C VAL A 32 15.89 -10.63 0.09
N THR A 33 15.98 -9.39 0.56
CA THR A 33 16.79 -9.06 1.73
C THR A 33 15.93 -9.21 2.98
N PRO A 34 16.27 -10.11 3.92
CA PRO A 34 15.53 -10.23 5.17
C PRO A 34 15.61 -8.93 5.97
N LYS A 35 14.48 -8.42 6.43
CA LYS A 35 14.45 -7.24 7.32
C LYS A 35 14.97 -7.62 8.70
N GLN A 36 15.78 -6.74 9.30
CA GLN A 36 16.33 -6.97 10.65
C GLN A 36 15.29 -6.86 11.76
N LEU A 37 14.25 -6.05 11.56
CA LEU A 37 13.14 -5.86 12.49
C LEU A 37 11.84 -6.23 11.80
N HIS A 38 10.88 -6.75 12.55
CA HIS A 38 9.53 -6.97 12.05
C HIS A 38 8.69 -5.68 12.11
N LEU A 39 7.66 -5.59 11.28
CA LEU A 39 6.71 -4.47 11.28
C LEU A 39 6.02 -4.31 12.63
N VAL A 40 5.63 -5.42 13.27
CA VAL A 40 5.00 -5.38 14.59
C VAL A 40 5.91 -4.74 15.63
N GLU A 41 7.22 -5.03 15.60
CA GLU A 41 8.20 -4.44 16.51
C GLU A 41 8.38 -2.95 16.21
N THR A 42 8.50 -2.61 14.92
CA THR A 42 8.67 -1.24 14.43
C THR A 42 7.51 -0.33 14.84
N PHE A 43 6.28 -0.84 14.83
CA PHE A 43 5.08 -0.07 15.10
C PHE A 43 4.46 -0.32 16.49
N SER A 44 4.99 -1.24 17.28
CA SER A 44 4.52 -1.53 18.66
C SER A 44 4.44 -0.29 19.56
N HIS A 45 5.32 0.69 19.32
CA HIS A 45 5.35 1.98 19.99
C HIS A 45 5.34 3.12 18.98
N LEU A 46 4.37 4.03 19.14
CA LEU A 46 4.28 5.25 18.33
C LEU A 46 4.04 6.44 19.25
N ASP A 47 4.91 7.45 19.17
CA ASP A 47 4.85 8.61 20.05
C ASP A 47 3.49 9.33 19.95
N GLY A 48 2.87 9.57 21.11
CA GLY A 48 1.55 10.19 21.19
C GLY A 48 0.37 9.26 20.92
N TYR A 49 0.62 7.97 20.65
CA TYR A 49 -0.41 6.96 20.39
C TYR A 49 -0.20 5.73 21.28
N LYS A 50 -1.16 5.45 22.17
CA LYS A 50 -1.08 4.28 23.06
C LYS A 50 -1.62 3.06 22.34
N THR A 51 -0.84 1.98 22.25
CA THR A 51 -1.31 0.70 21.71
C THR A 51 -2.46 0.15 22.56
N LEU A 52 -3.62 -0.11 21.93
CA LEU A 52 -4.78 -0.73 22.55
C LEU A 52 -4.81 -2.23 22.28
N GLN A 53 -4.59 -2.60 21.02
CA GLN A 53 -4.70 -3.98 20.58
C GLN A 53 -3.76 -4.22 19.41
N ILE A 54 -3.07 -5.36 19.44
CA ILE A 54 -2.33 -5.91 18.32
C ILE A 54 -3.14 -7.12 17.84
N GLU A 55 -3.55 -7.10 16.57
CA GLU A 55 -4.29 -8.20 15.96
C GLU A 55 -3.33 -9.09 15.17
N THR A 56 -3.44 -10.39 15.41
CA THR A 56 -2.75 -11.42 14.63
C THR A 56 -3.70 -11.95 13.56
N LEU A 57 -3.24 -11.98 12.31
CA LEU A 57 -3.95 -12.69 11.25
C LEU A 57 -3.89 -14.20 11.53
N THR A 58 -4.98 -14.90 11.19
CA THR A 58 -4.94 -16.37 11.21
C THR A 58 -4.00 -16.87 10.11
N PRO A 59 -3.38 -18.05 10.26
CA PRO A 59 -2.49 -18.61 9.25
C PRO A 59 -3.11 -18.67 7.86
N GLU A 60 -4.41 -18.98 7.77
CA GLU A 60 -5.13 -19.08 6.50
C GLU A 60 -5.22 -17.74 5.78
N ILE A 61 -5.45 -16.64 6.50
CA ILE A 61 -5.50 -15.29 5.92
C ILE A 61 -4.10 -14.84 5.52
N HIS A 62 -3.11 -15.12 6.36
CA HIS A 62 -1.72 -14.81 6.09
C HIS A 62 -1.24 -15.46 4.78
N ASP A 63 -1.49 -16.76 4.63
CA ASP A 63 -1.09 -17.54 3.46
C ASP A 63 -1.87 -17.13 2.21
N PHE A 64 -3.17 -16.88 2.35
CA PHE A 64 -4.00 -16.38 1.24
C PHE A 64 -3.49 -15.04 0.70
N LEU A 65 -3.02 -14.16 1.57
CA LEU A 65 -2.47 -12.85 1.20
C LEU A 65 -0.98 -12.90 0.81
N ALA A 66 -0.33 -14.06 0.94
CA ALA A 66 1.08 -14.31 0.67
C ALA A 66 2.04 -13.29 1.31
N LEU A 67 1.69 -12.77 2.50
CA LEU A 67 2.43 -11.72 3.18
C LEU A 67 3.83 -12.20 3.57
N ASP A 68 4.83 -11.32 3.44
CA ASP A 68 6.16 -11.58 4.00
C ASP A 68 6.29 -11.05 5.43
N ASP A 69 5.62 -9.93 5.71
CA ASP A 69 5.50 -9.34 7.03
C ASP A 69 4.19 -8.53 7.10
N TYR A 70 3.66 -8.33 8.30
CA TYR A 70 2.48 -7.51 8.49
C TYR A 70 2.37 -6.91 9.89
N VAL A 71 1.53 -5.90 10.00
CA VAL A 71 1.08 -5.39 11.30
C VAL A 71 -0.37 -4.96 11.21
N SER A 72 -1.16 -5.30 12.24
CA SER A 72 -2.51 -4.78 12.45
C SER A 72 -2.59 -4.30 13.89
N ILE A 73 -2.56 -2.99 14.12
CA ILE A 73 -2.54 -2.41 15.47
C ILE A 73 -3.61 -1.33 15.56
N THR A 74 -4.42 -1.43 16.61
CA THR A 74 -5.33 -0.35 17.03
C THR A 74 -4.65 0.47 18.12
N TYR A 75 -4.54 1.78 17.90
CA TYR A 75 -4.01 2.76 18.83
C TYR A 75 -5.14 3.62 19.40
N GLN A 76 -4.94 4.09 20.63
CA GLN A 76 -5.68 5.20 21.20
C GLN A 76 -4.96 6.50 20.85
N GLY A 77 -5.57 7.29 19.97
CA GLY A 77 -5.19 8.68 19.74
C GLY A 77 -5.91 9.63 20.70
N LYS A 78 -5.62 10.93 20.60
CA LYS A 78 -6.24 11.98 21.42
C LYS A 78 -7.76 12.06 21.27
N GLU A 79 -8.27 11.73 20.09
CA GLU A 79 -9.66 12.00 19.71
C GLU A 79 -10.47 10.73 19.41
N GLY A 80 -9.83 9.56 19.52
CA GLY A 80 -10.46 8.29 19.23
C GLY A 80 -9.47 7.18 18.89
N PRO A 81 -9.98 5.94 18.75
CA PRO A 81 -9.19 4.82 18.27
C PRO A 81 -8.88 4.95 16.77
N ILE A 82 -7.68 4.52 16.37
CA ILE A 82 -7.23 4.48 14.97
C ILE A 82 -6.52 3.15 14.74
N THR A 83 -6.87 2.44 13.68
CA THR A 83 -6.26 1.16 13.33
C THR A 83 -5.34 1.30 12.14
N LEU A 84 -4.10 0.85 12.28
CA LEU A 84 -3.11 0.72 11.21
C LEU A 84 -3.03 -0.73 10.79
N TYR A 85 -3.19 -0.96 9.49
CA TYR A 85 -2.84 -2.22 8.85
C TYR A 85 -1.77 -1.99 7.79
N ILE A 86 -0.70 -2.78 7.81
CA ILE A 86 0.31 -2.84 6.76
C ILE A 86 0.52 -4.30 6.40
N GLY A 87 0.29 -4.64 5.13
CA GLY A 87 0.74 -5.90 4.55
C GLY A 87 1.95 -5.65 3.66
N TYR A 88 3.05 -6.35 3.89
CA TYR A 88 4.35 -6.09 3.28
C TYR A 88 4.86 -7.27 2.44
N TYR A 89 5.58 -6.92 1.38
CA TYR A 89 6.09 -7.85 0.39
C TYR A 89 7.53 -7.50 0.03
N PHE A 90 8.43 -8.45 0.18
CA PHE A 90 9.85 -8.27 -0.09
C PHE A 90 10.21 -8.44 -1.57
N SER A 91 9.39 -9.17 -2.33
CA SER A 91 9.64 -9.47 -3.75
C SER A 91 8.55 -8.90 -4.67
N SER A 92 8.95 -8.43 -5.85
CA SER A 92 8.03 -8.04 -6.93
C SER A 92 7.14 -9.18 -7.43
N ASP A 93 7.49 -10.44 -7.18
CA ASP A 93 6.72 -11.60 -7.65
C ASP A 93 5.35 -11.67 -6.98
N LYS A 94 5.23 -11.08 -5.78
CA LYS A 94 4.01 -11.04 -4.98
C LYS A 94 3.14 -9.81 -5.26
N ILE A 95 3.46 -9.02 -6.29
CA ILE A 95 2.77 -7.76 -6.58
C ILE A 95 1.29 -7.88 -6.97
N SER A 96 0.85 -9.08 -7.30
CA SER A 96 -0.56 -9.41 -7.54
C SER A 96 -1.33 -9.75 -6.26
N ALA A 97 -0.66 -10.03 -5.14
CA ALA A 97 -1.28 -10.49 -3.90
C ALA A 97 -2.03 -9.36 -3.16
N ALA A 98 -1.60 -8.11 -3.32
CA ALA A 98 -2.27 -6.97 -2.72
C ALA A 98 -3.56 -6.61 -3.50
N HIS A 99 -4.72 -7.00 -2.96
CA HIS A 99 -6.03 -6.69 -3.54
C HIS A 99 -6.57 -5.31 -3.15
N SER A 100 -7.54 -4.80 -3.91
CA SER A 100 -8.18 -3.52 -3.61
C SER A 100 -9.25 -3.66 -2.52
N PRO A 101 -9.24 -2.79 -1.50
CA PRO A 101 -10.28 -2.80 -0.47
C PRO A 101 -11.67 -2.50 -1.06
N LEU A 102 -11.75 -1.85 -2.22
CA LEU A 102 -13.00 -1.60 -2.93
C LEU A 102 -13.70 -2.89 -3.39
N VAL A 103 -12.96 -4.00 -3.50
CA VAL A 103 -13.51 -5.33 -3.81
C VAL A 103 -13.72 -6.12 -2.53
N CYS A 104 -12.75 -6.08 -1.60
CA CYS A 104 -12.79 -6.89 -0.38
C CYS A 104 -13.88 -6.45 0.60
N PHE A 105 -14.15 -5.15 0.76
CA PHE A 105 -15.16 -4.65 1.71
C PHE A 105 -16.59 -5.07 1.30
N PRO A 106 -17.04 -4.83 0.05
CA PRO A 106 -18.35 -5.32 -0.40
C PRO A 106 -18.49 -6.84 -0.33
N GLY A 107 -17.43 -7.59 -0.64
CA GLY A 107 -17.41 -9.06 -0.51
C GLY A 107 -17.64 -9.56 0.92
N GLN A 108 -17.32 -8.74 1.93
CA GLN A 108 -17.56 -8.99 3.35
C GLN A 108 -18.89 -8.38 3.85
N GLY A 109 -19.73 -7.87 2.95
CA GLY A 109 -21.04 -7.30 3.28
C GLY A 109 -21.02 -5.83 3.68
N TRP A 110 -19.87 -5.14 3.60
CA TRP A 110 -19.80 -3.70 3.88
C TRP A 110 -20.35 -2.89 2.71
N LYS A 111 -21.15 -1.86 3.01
CA LYS A 111 -21.54 -0.84 2.03
C LYS A 111 -20.47 0.24 2.00
N ILE A 112 -19.96 0.57 0.83
CA ILE A 112 -18.96 1.63 0.65
C ILE A 112 -19.53 2.79 -0.15
N ASP A 113 -19.12 4.01 0.15
CA ASP A 113 -19.37 5.17 -0.70
C ASP A 113 -18.32 5.28 -1.83
N PHE A 114 -18.43 6.34 -2.63
CA PHE A 114 -17.48 6.57 -3.71
C PHE A 114 -16.10 6.93 -3.15
N PRO A 115 -15.04 6.20 -3.57
CA PRO A 115 -13.69 6.51 -3.11
C PRO A 115 -13.22 7.86 -3.66
N GLU A 116 -12.59 8.64 -2.79
CA GLU A 116 -12.02 9.94 -3.11
C GLU A 116 -10.51 9.90 -3.02
N LYS A 117 -9.84 10.29 -4.10
CA LYS A 117 -8.39 10.47 -4.10
C LYS A 117 -8.00 11.77 -3.40
N LYS A 118 -7.00 11.69 -2.53
CA LYS A 118 -6.48 12.82 -1.75
C LYS A 118 -4.95 12.83 -1.76
N ILE A 119 -4.38 13.96 -1.38
CA ILE A 119 -2.94 14.17 -1.24
C ILE A 119 -2.69 14.73 0.15
N LEU A 120 -1.74 14.13 0.86
CA LEU A 120 -1.27 14.57 2.17
C LEU A 120 0.22 14.89 2.10
N HIS A 121 0.61 16.04 2.65
CA HIS A 121 2.01 16.42 2.82
C HIS A 121 2.46 16.10 4.25
N SER A 122 3.54 15.33 4.38
CA SER A 122 4.22 15.03 5.66
C SER A 122 5.69 15.44 5.55
N GLY A 123 6.03 16.64 6.02
CA GLY A 123 7.35 17.24 5.80
C GLY A 123 7.68 17.32 4.30
N LYS A 124 8.76 16.65 3.89
CA LYS A 124 9.19 16.56 2.48
C LYS A 124 8.48 15.48 1.67
N HIS A 125 7.62 14.67 2.30
CA HIS A 125 6.99 13.52 1.66
C HIS A 125 5.57 13.84 1.21
N ILE A 126 5.19 13.30 0.04
CA ILE A 126 3.86 13.40 -0.52
C ILE A 126 3.22 12.01 -0.49
N ILE A 127 2.12 11.88 0.26
CA ILE A 127 1.32 10.67 0.34
C ILE A 127 0.07 10.86 -0.52
N THR A 128 -0.02 10.12 -1.62
CA THR A 128 -1.24 10.01 -2.43
C THR A 128 -2.02 8.80 -1.97
N TYR A 129 -3.22 9.02 -1.47
CA TYR A 129 -4.07 7.97 -0.92
C TYR A 129 -5.50 8.11 -1.44
N GLU A 130 -6.31 7.08 -1.23
CA GLU A 130 -7.76 7.11 -1.45
C GLU A 130 -8.47 6.87 -0.13
N GLU A 131 -9.65 7.45 0.01
CA GLU A 131 -10.51 7.23 1.17
C GLU A 131 -11.96 7.02 0.78
N PHE A 132 -12.67 6.24 1.58
CA PHE A 132 -14.10 5.98 1.47
C PHE A 132 -14.68 5.70 2.86
N ILE A 133 -15.98 5.87 3.02
CA ILE A 133 -16.72 5.42 4.20
C ILE A 133 -17.19 4.00 3.96
N ALA A 134 -16.83 3.09 4.87
CA ALA A 134 -17.37 1.74 4.93
C ALA A 134 -18.43 1.67 6.04
N GLY A 135 -19.59 1.07 5.75
CA GLY A 135 -20.67 0.85 6.70
C GLY A 135 -21.09 -0.61 6.80
N LEU A 136 -21.27 -1.10 8.03
CA LEU A 136 -21.79 -2.43 8.32
C LEU A 136 -22.69 -2.37 9.57
N LEU A 137 -24.00 -2.58 9.37
CA LEU A 137 -25.02 -2.33 10.40
C LEU A 137 -24.92 -0.89 10.93
N GLU A 138 -24.78 -0.72 12.24
CA GLU A 138 -24.60 0.58 12.89
C GLU A 138 -23.15 1.09 12.87
N ARG A 139 -22.19 0.26 12.41
CA ARG A 139 -20.78 0.66 12.33
C ARG A 139 -20.52 1.43 11.04
N LYS A 140 -19.84 2.56 11.17
CA LYS A 140 -19.29 3.32 10.05
C LYS A 140 -17.83 3.65 10.32
N GLU A 141 -17.01 3.54 9.30
CA GLU A 141 -15.58 3.74 9.40
C GLU A 141 -15.09 4.55 8.20
N LEU A 142 -14.23 5.53 8.45
CA LEU A 142 -13.41 6.12 7.40
C LEU A 142 -12.23 5.19 7.16
N VAL A 143 -12.10 4.72 5.92
CA VAL A 143 -10.97 3.91 5.48
C VAL A 143 -10.11 4.76 4.57
N MET A 144 -8.83 4.89 4.90
CA MET A 144 -7.81 5.56 4.09
C MET A 144 -6.77 4.53 3.69
N TYR A 145 -6.42 4.45 2.41
CA TYR A 145 -5.49 3.42 1.95
C TYR A 145 -4.62 3.87 0.79
N TRP A 146 -3.47 3.21 0.66
CA TRP A 146 -2.61 3.31 -0.50
C TRP A 146 -1.74 2.06 -0.66
N TYR A 147 -1.16 1.93 -1.84
CA TYR A 147 -0.05 1.03 -2.10
C TYR A 147 1.26 1.82 -2.04
N GLN A 148 2.22 1.25 -1.32
CA GLN A 148 3.59 1.74 -1.21
C GLN A 148 4.45 0.97 -2.21
N ALA A 149 5.12 1.68 -3.12
CA ALA A 149 6.15 1.13 -3.99
C ALA A 149 7.48 1.79 -3.61
N TYR A 150 8.28 1.10 -2.79
CA TYR A 150 9.45 1.65 -2.13
C TYR A 150 9.16 3.00 -1.46
N ASP A 151 9.63 4.12 -1.99
CA ASP A 151 9.46 5.46 -1.40
C ASP A 151 8.29 6.27 -2.00
N THR A 152 7.52 5.70 -2.92
CA THR A 152 6.37 6.37 -3.54
C THR A 152 5.04 5.72 -3.19
N THR A 153 3.99 6.54 -3.19
CA THR A 153 2.62 6.12 -2.86
C THR A 153 1.71 6.16 -4.08
N THR A 154 0.71 5.30 -4.12
CA THR A 154 -0.37 5.33 -5.10
C THR A 154 -1.57 4.56 -4.58
N PRO A 155 -2.82 5.07 -4.67
CA PRO A 155 -3.99 4.27 -4.31
C PRO A 155 -4.44 3.31 -5.42
N VAL A 156 -3.83 3.43 -6.61
CA VAL A 156 -4.23 2.67 -7.80
C VAL A 156 -3.34 1.44 -7.98
N VAL A 157 -3.94 0.25 -7.93
CA VAL A 157 -3.26 -1.06 -8.02
C VAL A 157 -2.34 -1.18 -9.23
N TYR A 158 -2.83 -0.92 -10.45
CA TYR A 158 -2.00 -1.10 -11.65
C TYR A 158 -0.85 -0.09 -11.71
N LYS A 159 -1.01 1.11 -11.15
CA LYS A 159 0.09 2.09 -11.04
C LYS A 159 1.14 1.61 -10.05
N ASN A 160 0.73 0.96 -8.96
CA ASN A 160 1.65 0.30 -8.04
C ASN A 160 2.47 -0.76 -8.78
N LYS A 161 1.79 -1.60 -9.58
CA LYS A 161 2.43 -2.64 -10.39
C LYS A 161 3.54 -2.10 -11.29
N ILE A 162 3.23 -1.03 -12.02
CA ILE A 162 4.20 -0.38 -12.90
C ILE A 162 5.36 0.22 -12.10
N LYS A 163 5.09 0.90 -10.97
CA LYS A 163 6.12 1.54 -10.16
C LYS A 163 7.12 0.56 -9.55
N VAL A 164 6.65 -0.54 -8.97
CA VAL A 164 7.56 -1.56 -8.41
C VAL A 164 8.42 -2.19 -9.51
N LEU A 165 7.84 -2.47 -10.69
CA LEU A 165 8.60 -2.98 -11.83
C LEU A 165 9.68 -1.98 -12.28
N LEU A 166 9.34 -0.69 -12.38
CA LEU A 166 10.31 0.36 -12.71
C LEU A 166 11.40 0.50 -11.65
N ASN A 167 11.05 0.44 -10.36
CA ASN A 167 12.03 0.50 -9.28
C ASN A 167 12.99 -0.70 -9.34
N LYS A 168 12.46 -1.92 -9.52
CA LYS A 168 13.28 -3.13 -9.72
C LYS A 168 14.29 -2.95 -10.85
N LEU A 169 13.84 -2.44 -11.99
CA LEU A 169 14.70 -2.22 -13.17
C LEU A 169 15.72 -1.09 -13.00
N THR A 170 15.39 -0.04 -12.25
CA THR A 170 16.22 1.19 -12.17
C THR A 170 17.19 1.19 -10.98
N ASN A 171 16.79 0.63 -9.85
CA ASN A 171 17.55 0.70 -8.59
C ASN A 171 17.48 -0.59 -7.75
N GLY A 172 16.91 -1.67 -8.30
CA GLY A 172 16.79 -2.96 -7.62
C GLY A 172 15.77 -2.99 -6.48
N LYS A 173 15.09 -1.88 -6.16
CA LYS A 173 14.12 -1.84 -5.06
C LYS A 173 12.78 -2.40 -5.54
N GLN A 174 12.42 -3.56 -5.01
CA GLN A 174 11.23 -4.32 -5.38
C GLN A 174 10.20 -4.46 -4.24
N GLU A 175 10.56 -3.95 -3.06
CA GLU A 175 9.71 -3.98 -1.89
C GLU A 175 8.47 -3.09 -2.07
N HIS A 176 7.35 -3.60 -1.58
CA HIS A 176 6.08 -2.90 -1.66
C HIS A 176 5.16 -3.28 -0.51
N ALA A 177 4.18 -2.42 -0.24
CA ALA A 177 3.22 -2.63 0.83
C ALA A 177 1.82 -2.18 0.44
N PHE A 178 0.81 -2.75 1.09
CA PHE A 178 -0.51 -2.17 1.18
C PHE A 178 -0.69 -1.58 2.57
N VAL A 179 -1.04 -0.29 2.64
CA VAL A 179 -1.26 0.42 3.89
C VAL A 179 -2.70 0.86 3.99
N ARG A 180 -3.32 0.60 5.15
CA ARG A 180 -4.69 1.02 5.46
C ARG A 180 -4.74 1.63 6.86
N VAL A 181 -5.37 2.79 6.96
CA VAL A 181 -5.72 3.46 8.21
C VAL A 181 -7.23 3.49 8.32
N THR A 182 -7.76 2.98 9.42
CA THR A 182 -9.21 2.89 9.68
C THR A 182 -9.57 3.68 10.92
N ILE A 183 -10.63 4.49 10.83
CA ILE A 183 -11.09 5.36 11.91
C ILE A 183 -12.60 5.19 12.08
N PRO A 184 -13.08 4.71 13.23
CA PRO A 184 -14.51 4.61 13.51
C PRO A 184 -15.18 6.00 13.53
N LEU A 185 -16.30 6.14 12.82
CA LEU A 185 -17.12 7.36 12.78
C LEU A 185 -18.12 7.37 13.95
N ASN A 186 -17.60 7.33 15.17
CA ASN A 186 -18.40 7.35 16.40
C ASN A 186 -18.79 8.80 16.77
N ASN A 187 -19.91 9.28 16.21
CA ASN A 187 -20.42 10.65 16.41
C ASN A 187 -19.48 11.78 15.93
N ILE A 188 -18.50 11.45 15.09
CA ILE A 188 -17.63 12.42 14.43
C ILE A 188 -17.94 12.50 12.94
N THR A 189 -17.66 13.66 12.33
CA THR A 189 -17.82 13.83 10.89
C THR A 189 -16.69 13.15 10.13
N ARG A 190 -16.89 12.90 8.83
CA ARG A 190 -15.84 12.42 7.92
C ARG A 190 -14.59 13.32 7.97
N GLU A 191 -14.79 14.63 8.12
CA GLU A 191 -13.71 15.61 8.02
C GLU A 191 -12.86 15.60 9.29
N GLU A 192 -13.50 15.41 10.44
CA GLU A 192 -12.82 15.25 11.71
C GLU A 192 -12.05 13.93 11.76
N ALA A 193 -12.65 12.82 11.30
CA ALA A 193 -11.94 11.56 11.16
C ALA A 193 -10.75 11.67 10.20
N ARG A 194 -10.89 12.36 9.07
CA ARG A 194 -9.77 12.59 8.14
C ARG A 194 -8.65 13.37 8.81
N ARG A 195 -8.97 14.40 9.58
CA ARG A 195 -7.98 15.19 10.33
C ARG A 195 -7.20 14.30 11.31
N GLN A 196 -7.90 13.42 12.04
CA GLN A 196 -7.26 12.42 12.91
C GLN A 196 -6.33 11.50 12.12
N GLY A 197 -6.79 10.98 10.99
CA GLY A 197 -6.01 10.14 10.10
C GLY A 197 -4.77 10.83 9.55
N HIS A 198 -4.88 12.10 9.17
CA HIS A 198 -3.72 12.90 8.71
C HIS A 198 -2.67 13.09 9.79
N LEU A 199 -3.09 13.38 11.03
CA LEU A 199 -2.16 13.49 12.16
C LEU A 199 -1.46 12.16 12.43
N PHE A 200 -2.21 11.06 12.40
CA PHE A 200 -1.67 9.72 12.59
C PHE A 200 -0.69 9.33 11.49
N ILE A 201 -1.07 9.52 10.22
CA ILE A 201 -0.19 9.25 9.06
C ILE A 201 1.10 10.05 9.16
N LYS A 202 1.03 11.34 9.54
CA LYS A 202 2.24 12.16 9.73
C LYS A 202 3.16 11.62 10.83
N ALA A 203 2.61 11.00 11.87
CA ALA A 203 3.39 10.41 12.95
C ALA A 203 4.11 9.12 12.54
N PHE A 204 3.42 8.18 11.88
CA PHE A 204 4.01 6.86 11.58
C PHE A 204 4.75 6.79 10.23
N TYR A 205 4.38 7.61 9.25
CA TYR A 205 4.89 7.46 7.88
C TYR A 205 6.41 7.64 7.74
N PRO A 206 7.08 8.57 8.46
CA PRO A 206 8.55 8.64 8.44
C PRO A 206 9.20 7.31 8.85
N ARG A 207 8.67 6.67 9.90
CA ARG A 207 9.15 5.37 10.39
C ARG A 207 8.89 4.24 9.39
N LEU A 208 7.77 4.28 8.66
CA LEU A 208 7.53 3.36 7.55
C LEU A 208 8.57 3.52 6.44
N LEU A 209 8.93 4.76 6.09
CA LEU A 209 9.97 4.99 5.08
C LEU A 209 11.36 4.53 5.55
N GLU A 210 11.68 4.68 6.84
CA GLU A 210 12.91 4.14 7.40
C GLU A 210 12.94 2.61 7.31
N TYR A 211 11.84 1.94 7.68
CA TYR A 211 11.72 0.48 7.54
C TYR A 211 11.89 0.01 6.08
N VAL A 212 11.25 0.69 5.14
CA VAL A 212 11.33 0.36 3.70
C VAL A 212 12.74 0.59 3.15
N LYS A 213 13.47 1.59 3.67
CA LYS A 213 14.80 1.97 3.21
C LYS A 213 15.95 1.30 3.95
N ALA A 214 15.68 0.68 5.10
CA ALA A 214 16.65 -0.13 5.81
C ALA A 214 17.01 -1.35 4.96
N ASP A 215 18.30 -1.54 4.72
CA ASP A 215 18.85 -2.72 4.07
C ASP A 215 19.04 -3.87 5.08
#